data_AF-A0A256SQM7-F1
#
_entry.id   AF-A0A256SQM7-F1
#
_cell.length_a   1.000
_cell.length_b   1.000
_cell.length_c   1.000
_cell.angle_alpha   90.00
_cell.angle_beta   90.00
_cell.angle_gamma   90.00
#
_symmetry.space_group_name_H-M   'P 1'
#
loop_
_entity.id
_entity.type
_entity.pdbx_description
1 polymer ?
#
loop_
_entity_poly.entity_id
_entity_poly.type
_entity_poly.pdbx_seq_one_letter_code
_entity_poly.pdbx_strand_id
1 'polypeptide(L)'
;MKTTKEKIIQTAIEWIITDDYTNLSMRKLANKFGMTTGVLYKHFKNKDELFYQVSIRLSQQVAKQLVIDSEISAKDKLLSIANGLCMLSQKQPKLINFLFFNPSLDKFYQSRNHDFQFYNQVMLLIHQVNQESVTDEQFFTQIWAFIQGYLLLILKGVTNYDPYLVERTLDEMIRGSEN
;
A
#
# COMPACT_ATOMS: atom_id res chain seq x y z
N MET A 1 10.16 -11.37 22.27
CA MET A 1 8.94 -10.76 22.85
C MET A 1 8.67 -9.44 22.11
N LYS A 2 7.46 -9.18 21.60
CA LYS A 2 7.16 -7.93 20.86
C LYS A 2 7.28 -6.71 21.78
N THR A 3 7.93 -5.65 21.32
CA THR A 3 8.08 -4.40 22.08
C THR A 3 6.74 -3.66 22.25
N THR A 4 6.62 -2.74 23.22
CA THR A 4 5.41 -1.91 23.37
C THR A 4 5.08 -1.14 22.10
N LYS A 5 6.10 -0.59 21.43
CA LYS A 5 5.96 0.10 20.14
C LYS A 5 5.32 -0.81 19.07
N GLU A 6 5.79 -2.05 18.96
CA GLU A 6 5.24 -3.02 18.01
C GLU A 6 3.82 -3.45 18.33
N LYS A 7 3.49 -3.60 19.63
CA LYS A 7 2.12 -3.89 20.06
C LYS A 7 1.19 -2.75 19.64
N ILE A 8 1.57 -1.50 19.89
CA ILE A 8 0.79 -0.30 19.51
C ILE A 8 0.53 -0.29 17.99
N ILE A 9 1.56 -0.53 17.18
CA ILE A 9 1.43 -0.60 15.71
C ILE A 9 0.46 -1.71 15.29
N GLN A 10 0.60 -2.90 15.87
CA GLN A 10 -0.26 -4.04 15.52
C GLN A 10 -1.74 -3.78 15.83
N THR A 11 -2.04 -3.18 16.98
CA THR A 11 -3.43 -2.85 17.33
C THR A 11 -3.99 -1.68 16.53
N ALA A 12 -3.14 -0.73 16.11
CA ALA A 12 -3.56 0.29 15.15
C ALA A 12 -3.95 -0.36 13.81
N ILE A 13 -3.18 -1.35 13.33
CA ILE A 13 -3.53 -2.15 12.13
C ILE A 13 -4.88 -2.86 12.31
N GLU A 14 -5.10 -3.54 13.43
CA GLU A 14 -6.38 -4.20 13.74
C GLU A 14 -7.54 -3.20 13.80
N TRP A 15 -7.31 -2.00 14.32
CA TRP A 15 -8.30 -0.93 14.28
C TRP A 15 -8.63 -0.54 12.83
N ILE A 16 -7.62 -0.27 12.00
CA ILE A 16 -7.80 0.15 10.60
C ILE A 16 -8.60 -0.88 9.79
N ILE A 17 -8.43 -2.17 10.07
CA ILE A 17 -9.19 -3.23 9.39
C ILE A 17 -10.67 -3.21 9.81
N THR A 18 -10.95 -2.90 11.08
CA THR A 18 -12.30 -3.03 11.65
C THR A 18 -13.10 -1.72 11.60
N ASP A 19 -12.45 -0.56 11.67
CA ASP A 19 -13.04 0.77 11.75
C ASP A 19 -12.24 1.79 10.92
N ASP A 20 -12.87 2.91 10.55
CA ASP A 20 -12.21 3.95 9.76
C ASP A 20 -11.07 4.60 10.57
N TYR A 21 -9.89 4.71 9.95
CA TYR A 21 -8.71 5.34 10.55
C TYR A 21 -8.90 6.83 10.84
N THR A 22 -9.86 7.49 10.17
CA THR A 22 -10.23 8.87 10.46
C THR A 22 -10.72 9.01 11.91
N ASN A 23 -11.40 7.98 12.42
CA ASN A 23 -11.90 7.92 13.80
C ASN A 23 -10.83 7.62 14.85
N LEU A 24 -9.65 7.12 14.44
CA LEU A 24 -8.59 6.75 15.36
C LEU A 24 -7.88 7.99 15.92
N SER A 25 -7.78 8.10 17.24
CA SER A 25 -7.00 9.15 17.92
C SER A 25 -6.04 8.53 18.92
N MET A 26 -4.99 9.26 19.29
CA MET A 26 -4.03 8.82 20.32
C MET A 26 -4.76 8.44 21.62
N ARG A 27 -5.79 9.21 22.03
CA ARG A 27 -6.62 8.92 23.20
C ARG A 27 -7.41 7.62 23.06
N LYS A 28 -8.10 7.42 21.93
CA LYS A 28 -8.88 6.18 21.70
C LYS A 28 -7.97 4.96 21.67
N LEU A 29 -6.80 5.06 21.04
CA LEU A 29 -5.83 3.98 20.99
C LEU A 29 -5.29 3.65 22.39
N ALA A 30 -4.93 4.66 23.18
CA ALA A 30 -4.44 4.47 24.55
C ALA A 30 -5.49 3.76 25.43
N ASN A 31 -6.75 4.20 25.34
CA ASN A 31 -7.86 3.58 26.06
C ASN A 31 -8.05 2.10 25.68
N LYS A 32 -7.92 1.75 24.39
CA LYS A 32 -7.99 0.35 23.93
C LYS A 32 -6.89 -0.53 24.52
N PHE A 33 -5.74 0.05 24.87
CA PHE A 33 -4.61 -0.63 25.51
C PHE A 33 -4.64 -0.61 27.04
N GLY A 34 -5.62 0.05 27.68
CA GLY A 34 -5.55 0.32 29.11
C GLY A 34 -4.33 1.17 29.49
N MET A 35 -3.84 1.99 28.56
CA MET A 35 -2.69 2.86 28.75
C MET A 35 -3.11 4.32 28.81
N THR A 36 -2.27 5.18 29.40
CA THR A 36 -2.44 6.62 29.28
C THR A 36 -1.92 7.11 27.92
N THR A 37 -2.45 8.22 27.43
CA THR A 37 -1.93 8.88 26.22
C THR A 37 -0.45 9.22 26.33
N GLY A 38 0.03 9.57 27.53
CA GLY A 38 1.45 9.83 27.79
C GLY A 38 2.36 8.67 27.44
N VAL A 39 1.92 7.41 27.59
CA VAL A 39 2.70 6.24 27.18
C VAL A 39 2.86 6.18 25.66
N LEU A 40 1.81 6.49 24.89
CA LEU A 40 1.91 6.52 23.43
C LEU A 40 2.86 7.64 22.96
N TYR A 41 2.82 8.81 23.60
CA TYR A 41 3.69 9.94 23.24
C TYR A 41 5.17 9.70 23.54
N LYS A 42 5.50 8.75 24.41
CA LYS A 42 6.90 8.27 24.57
C LYS A 42 7.40 7.48 23.37
N HIS A 43 6.51 6.93 22.55
CA HIS A 43 6.85 6.10 21.39
C HIS A 43 6.62 6.80 20.04
N PHE A 44 5.66 7.72 19.98
CA PHE A 44 5.28 8.46 18.77
C PHE A 44 4.98 9.91 19.14
N LYS A 45 5.69 10.87 18.53
CA LYS A 45 5.53 12.31 18.76
C LYS A 45 4.10 12.78 18.49
N ASN A 46 3.44 12.21 17.49
CA ASN A 46 2.07 12.56 17.11
C ASN A 46 1.38 11.40 16.34
N LYS A 47 0.11 11.63 15.97
CA LYS A 47 -0.69 10.67 15.19
C LYS A 47 -0.07 10.38 13.82
N ASP A 48 0.52 11.38 13.17
CA ASP A 48 1.12 11.22 11.85
C ASP A 48 2.35 10.31 11.89
N GLU A 49 3.20 10.44 12.91
CA GLU A 49 4.33 9.53 13.10
C GLU A 49 3.87 8.09 13.37
N LEU A 50 2.83 7.91 14.19
CA LEU A 50 2.22 6.60 14.38
C LEU A 50 1.71 6.03 13.05
N PHE A 51 0.97 6.82 12.27
CA PHE A 51 0.42 6.39 10.99
C PHE A 51 1.51 6.06 9.97
N TYR A 52 2.60 6.82 9.96
CA TYR A 52 3.74 6.55 9.09
C TYR A 52 4.39 5.20 9.44
N GLN A 53 4.64 4.95 10.74
CA GLN A 53 5.19 3.68 11.21
C GLN A 53 4.25 2.49 10.98
N VAL A 54 2.94 2.71 11.10
CA VAL A 54 1.92 1.72 10.71
C VAL A 54 1.96 1.45 9.20
N SER A 55 2.11 2.48 8.38
CA SER A 55 2.19 2.35 6.91
C SER A 55 3.42 1.56 6.48
N ILE A 56 4.58 1.80 7.12
CA ILE A 56 5.80 0.99 6.91
C ILE A 56 5.53 -0.48 7.26
N ARG A 57 4.91 -0.75 8.42
CA ARG A 57 4.61 -2.12 8.84
C ARG A 57 3.60 -2.80 7.89
N LEU A 58 2.60 -2.09 7.42
CA LEU A 58 1.64 -2.59 6.45
C LEU A 58 2.30 -2.88 5.10
N SER A 59 3.17 -1.99 4.63
CA SER A 59 3.98 -2.23 3.42
C SER A 59 4.76 -3.54 3.51
N GLN A 60 5.37 -3.85 4.66
CA GLN A 60 6.04 -5.14 4.88
C GLN A 60 5.08 -6.33 4.87
N GLN A 61 3.88 -6.18 5.44
CA GLN A 61 2.87 -7.26 5.45
C GLN A 61 2.30 -7.53 4.05
N VAL A 62 1.96 -6.47 3.31
CA VAL A 62 1.46 -6.54 1.94
C VAL A 62 2.52 -7.09 1.00
N ALA A 63 3.78 -6.65 1.13
CA ALA A 63 4.92 -7.23 0.43
C ALA A 63 4.98 -8.75 0.59
N LYS A 64 4.98 -9.23 1.84
CA LYS A 64 5.01 -10.68 2.14
C LYS A 64 3.80 -11.44 1.62
N GLN A 65 2.64 -10.78 1.54
CA GLN A 65 1.40 -11.42 1.12
C GLN A 65 1.25 -11.47 -0.40
N LEU A 66 1.65 -10.41 -1.10
CA LEU A 66 1.34 -10.22 -2.53
C LEU A 66 2.54 -10.44 -3.44
N VAL A 67 3.76 -10.22 -2.95
CA VAL A 67 4.96 -10.43 -3.75
C VAL A 67 5.39 -11.88 -3.59
N ILE A 68 5.06 -12.67 -4.60
CA ILE A 68 5.35 -14.09 -4.65
C ILE A 68 6.81 -14.34 -5.05
N ASP A 69 7.47 -15.19 -4.26
CA ASP A 69 8.80 -15.71 -4.56
C ASP A 69 8.64 -16.97 -5.42
N SER A 70 8.44 -16.77 -6.72
CA SER A 70 8.26 -17.82 -7.71
C SER A 70 9.05 -17.54 -8.99
N GLU A 71 9.35 -18.60 -9.75
CA GLU A 71 10.04 -18.53 -11.05
C GLU A 71 9.07 -18.16 -12.20
N ILE A 72 8.24 -17.14 -11.99
CA ILE A 72 7.41 -16.55 -13.05
C ILE A 72 8.01 -15.23 -13.53
N SER A 73 7.56 -14.74 -14.69
CA SER A 73 8.06 -13.49 -15.26
C SER A 73 7.78 -12.29 -14.35
N ALA A 74 8.58 -11.23 -14.48
CA ALA A 74 8.37 -9.99 -13.73
C ALA A 74 7.01 -9.34 -14.04
N LYS A 75 6.54 -9.45 -15.29
CA LYS A 75 5.18 -9.05 -15.70
C LYS A 75 4.12 -9.83 -14.92
N ASP A 76 4.23 -11.15 -14.85
CA ASP A 76 3.25 -11.99 -14.15
C ASP A 76 3.24 -11.72 -12.64
N LYS A 77 4.39 -11.35 -12.05
CA LYS A 77 4.46 -10.88 -10.66
C LYS A 77 3.70 -9.56 -10.47
N LEU A 78 3.85 -8.59 -11.39
CA LEU A 78 3.07 -7.35 -11.34
C LEU A 78 1.57 -7.60 -11.47
N LEU A 79 1.16 -8.49 -12.38
CA LEU A 79 -0.25 -8.89 -12.50
C LEU A 79 -0.77 -9.57 -11.23
N SER A 80 0.02 -10.47 -10.64
CA SER A 80 -0.33 -11.12 -9.38
C SER A 80 -0.51 -10.12 -8.24
N ILE A 81 0.36 -9.10 -8.16
CA ILE A 81 0.25 -8.01 -7.19
C ILE A 81 -1.04 -7.21 -7.43
N ALA A 82 -1.33 -6.81 -8.67
CA ALA A 82 -2.53 -6.05 -9.02
C ALA A 82 -3.81 -6.82 -8.66
N ASN A 83 -3.85 -8.12 -8.98
CA ASN A 83 -4.95 -9.03 -8.64
C ASN A 83 -5.11 -9.14 -7.12
N GLY A 84 -4.00 -9.28 -6.40
CA GLY A 84 -3.95 -9.30 -4.94
C GLY A 84 -4.51 -8.03 -4.30
N LEU A 85 -4.15 -6.85 -4.83
CA LEU A 85 -4.68 -5.57 -4.36
C LEU A 85 -6.20 -5.45 -4.60
N CYS A 86 -6.68 -5.90 -5.76
CA CYS A 86 -8.12 -5.87 -6.08
C CYS A 86 -8.92 -6.83 -5.20
N MET A 87 -8.40 -8.02 -4.91
CA MET A 87 -9.03 -8.94 -3.95
C MET A 87 -9.02 -8.36 -2.51
N LEU A 88 -7.93 -7.71 -2.12
CA LEU A 88 -7.84 -7.05 -0.81
C LEU A 88 -8.80 -5.86 -0.71
N SER A 89 -9.03 -5.10 -1.79
CA SER A 89 -9.96 -3.95 -1.74
C SER A 89 -11.39 -4.40 -1.52
N GLN A 90 -11.78 -5.57 -2.05
CA GLN A 90 -13.08 -6.17 -1.79
C GLN A 90 -13.20 -6.72 -0.36
N LYS A 91 -12.16 -7.41 0.14
CA LYS A 91 -12.19 -8.05 1.47
C LYS A 91 -11.96 -7.09 2.63
N GLN A 92 -11.08 -6.11 2.43
CA GLN A 92 -10.57 -5.19 3.45
C GLN A 92 -10.46 -3.76 2.88
N PRO A 93 -11.58 -3.14 2.48
CA PRO A 93 -11.58 -1.82 1.83
C PRO A 93 -10.94 -0.73 2.67
N LYS A 94 -11.13 -0.76 4.00
CA LYS A 94 -10.54 0.20 4.94
C LYS A 94 -9.02 0.09 5.02
N LEU A 95 -8.49 -1.13 4.93
CA LEU A 95 -7.04 -1.37 4.89
C LEU A 95 -6.43 -0.78 3.63
N ILE A 96 -7.03 -1.07 2.46
CA ILE A 96 -6.57 -0.52 1.18
C ILE A 96 -6.67 1.00 1.17
N ASN A 97 -7.76 1.56 1.70
CA ASN A 97 -7.92 3.00 1.83
C ASN A 97 -6.80 3.62 2.68
N PHE A 98 -6.47 3.02 3.83
CA PHE A 98 -5.36 3.48 4.66
C PHE A 98 -4.01 3.32 3.95
N LEU A 99 -3.75 2.17 3.31
CA LEU A 99 -2.47 1.85 2.68
C LEU A 99 -2.07 2.90 1.62
N PHE A 100 -3.05 3.46 0.91
CA PHE A 100 -2.78 4.35 -0.22
C PHE A 100 -3.11 5.83 0.04
N PHE A 101 -4.04 6.14 0.94
CA PHE A 101 -4.63 7.49 1.03
C PHE A 101 -4.56 8.11 2.44
N ASN A 102 -3.86 7.50 3.39
CA ASN A 102 -3.69 8.13 4.69
C ASN A 102 -2.70 9.32 4.61
N PRO A 103 -2.94 10.42 5.35
CA PRO A 103 -2.18 11.67 5.20
C PRO A 103 -0.72 11.58 5.63
N SER A 104 -0.31 10.52 6.34
CA SER A 104 1.11 10.38 6.72
C SER A 104 2.02 10.04 5.53
N LEU A 105 1.43 9.66 4.39
CA LEU A 105 2.15 9.30 3.16
C LEU A 105 2.66 10.51 2.37
N ASP A 106 2.25 11.74 2.70
CA ASP A 106 2.74 12.94 2.01
C ASP A 106 4.28 13.00 2.03
N LYS A 107 4.89 12.61 3.15
CA LYS A 107 6.35 12.53 3.29
C LYS A 107 6.99 11.48 2.38
N PHE A 108 6.32 10.36 2.17
CA PHE A 108 6.79 9.32 1.25
C PHE A 108 6.84 9.86 -0.19
N TYR A 109 5.78 10.51 -0.66
CA TYR A 109 5.74 11.07 -2.02
C TYR A 109 6.71 12.24 -2.23
N GLN A 110 7.00 13.01 -1.18
CA GLN A 110 7.94 14.14 -1.26
C GLN A 110 9.41 13.71 -1.22
N SER A 111 9.76 12.69 -0.43
CA SER A 111 11.16 12.29 -0.20
C SER A 111 11.59 11.02 -0.93
N ARG A 112 10.64 10.27 -1.51
CA ARG A 112 10.84 8.96 -2.18
C ARG A 112 11.81 8.05 -1.43
N ASN A 113 11.70 8.02 -0.11
CA ASN A 113 12.55 7.20 0.72
C ASN A 113 12.24 5.70 0.52
N HIS A 114 13.23 4.85 0.81
CA HIS A 114 13.13 3.40 0.66
C HIS A 114 12.55 2.69 1.88
N ASP A 115 11.81 3.38 2.76
CA ASP A 115 11.25 2.80 3.98
C ASP A 115 10.18 1.73 3.69
N PHE A 116 9.60 1.76 2.48
CA PHE A 116 8.45 0.96 2.08
C PHE A 116 8.87 -0.26 1.25
N GLN A 117 8.95 -1.42 1.90
CA GLN A 117 9.35 -2.68 1.26
C GLN A 117 8.49 -3.03 0.03
N PHE A 118 7.17 -2.85 0.10
CA PHE A 118 6.28 -3.12 -1.03
C PHE A 118 6.60 -2.25 -2.24
N TYR A 119 6.83 -0.95 -2.02
CA TYR A 119 7.23 -0.02 -3.08
C TYR A 119 8.56 -0.43 -3.71
N ASN A 120 9.57 -0.74 -2.89
CA ASN A 120 10.89 -1.16 -3.39
C ASN A 120 10.79 -2.42 -4.27
N GLN A 121 9.97 -3.41 -3.88
CA GLN A 121 9.77 -4.62 -4.67
C GLN A 121 9.04 -4.35 -5.99
N VAL A 122 8.02 -3.49 -5.97
CA VAL A 122 7.32 -3.08 -7.20
C VAL A 122 8.27 -2.34 -8.14
N MET A 123 9.12 -1.44 -7.63
CA MET A 123 10.13 -0.73 -8.44
C MET A 123 11.14 -1.70 -9.09
N LEU A 124 11.56 -2.75 -8.40
CA LEU A 124 12.43 -3.78 -8.99
C LEU A 124 11.75 -4.52 -10.14
N LEU A 125 10.47 -4.83 -10.01
CA LEU A 125 9.71 -5.48 -11.09
C LEU A 125 9.48 -4.53 -12.27
N ILE A 126 9.21 -3.25 -12.00
CA ILE A 126 9.08 -2.21 -13.03
C ILE A 126 10.36 -2.10 -13.84
N HIS A 127 11.51 -2.04 -13.17
CA HIS A 127 12.82 -2.00 -13.84
C HIS A 127 13.05 -3.22 -14.75
N GLN A 128 12.58 -4.41 -14.35
CA GLN A 128 12.71 -5.64 -15.14
C GLN A 128 11.75 -5.72 -16.34
N VAL A 129 10.63 -4.99 -16.27
CA VAL A 129 9.55 -5.05 -17.27
C VAL A 129 9.61 -3.90 -18.26
N ASN A 130 10.15 -2.75 -17.84
CA ASN A 130 10.27 -1.57 -18.68
C ASN A 130 11.19 -1.82 -19.89
N GLN A 131 10.73 -1.50 -21.09
CA GLN A 131 11.50 -1.64 -22.35
C GLN A 131 12.21 -0.33 -22.75
N GLU A 132 12.52 0.52 -21.78
CA GLU A 132 13.24 1.80 -21.94
C GLU A 132 12.53 2.85 -22.82
N SER A 133 11.24 2.67 -23.16
CA SER A 133 10.47 3.70 -23.88
C SER A 133 10.21 4.95 -23.05
N VAL A 134 10.18 4.80 -21.72
CA VAL A 134 10.06 5.86 -20.71
C VAL A 134 10.98 5.54 -19.53
N THR A 135 11.22 6.52 -18.65
CA THR A 135 12.01 6.24 -17.42
C THR A 135 11.23 5.32 -16.47
N ASP A 136 11.92 4.56 -15.62
CA ASP A 136 11.26 3.71 -14.60
C ASP A 136 10.31 4.50 -13.71
N GLU A 137 10.60 5.78 -13.44
CA GLU A 137 9.73 6.65 -12.67
C GLU A 137 8.43 7.01 -13.42
N GLN A 138 8.53 7.24 -14.73
CA GLN A 138 7.36 7.49 -15.58
C GLN A 138 6.53 6.21 -15.72
N PHE A 139 7.17 5.06 -15.92
CA PHE A 139 6.50 3.77 -16.01
C PHE A 139 5.81 3.40 -14.68
N PHE A 140 6.49 3.61 -13.55
CA PHE A 140 5.87 3.52 -12.22
C PHE A 140 4.66 4.45 -12.10
N THR A 141 4.79 5.70 -12.52
CA THR A 141 3.68 6.67 -12.44
C THR A 141 2.47 6.20 -13.24
N GLN A 142 2.66 5.64 -14.44
CA GLN A 142 1.58 5.09 -15.28
C GLN A 142 0.87 3.92 -14.59
N ILE A 143 1.64 2.92 -14.14
CA ILE A 143 1.10 1.75 -13.45
C ILE A 143 0.40 2.16 -12.16
N TRP A 144 1.01 3.04 -11.37
CA TRP A 144 0.51 3.47 -10.07
C TRP A 144 -0.76 4.30 -10.20
N ALA A 145 -0.83 5.22 -11.16
CA ALA A 145 -2.01 6.02 -11.45
C ALA A 145 -3.18 5.13 -11.88
N PHE A 146 -2.93 4.17 -12.76
CA PHE A 146 -3.96 3.21 -13.19
C PHE A 146 -4.44 2.34 -12.02
N ILE A 147 -3.54 1.67 -11.29
CA ILE A 147 -3.96 0.74 -10.24
C ILE A 147 -4.69 1.47 -9.10
N GLN A 148 -4.22 2.64 -8.66
CA GLN A 148 -4.90 3.39 -7.60
C GLN A 148 -6.24 3.96 -8.06
N GLY A 149 -6.31 4.48 -9.28
CA GLY A 149 -7.57 4.94 -9.88
C GLY A 149 -8.58 3.79 -10.00
N TYR A 150 -8.13 2.64 -10.50
CA TYR A 150 -8.99 1.48 -10.66
C TYR A 150 -9.48 0.91 -9.32
N LEU A 151 -8.60 0.80 -8.32
CA LEU A 151 -8.97 0.42 -6.96
C LEU A 151 -9.99 1.38 -6.36
N LEU A 152 -9.84 2.70 -6.57
CA LEU A 152 -10.81 3.69 -6.10
C LEU A 152 -12.18 3.46 -6.75
N LEU A 153 -12.24 3.22 -8.06
CA LEU A 153 -13.49 2.94 -8.78
C LEU A 153 -14.17 1.67 -8.27
N ILE A 154 -13.40 0.60 -8.01
CA ILE A 154 -13.90 -0.64 -7.39
C ILE A 154 -14.45 -0.36 -5.99
N LEU A 155 -13.70 0.37 -5.14
CA LEU A 155 -14.13 0.72 -3.78
C LEU A 155 -15.41 1.58 -3.75
N LYS A 156 -15.65 2.37 -4.80
CA LYS A 156 -16.87 3.18 -4.96
C LYS A 156 -18.01 2.44 -5.68
N GLY A 157 -17.81 1.18 -6.06
CA GLY A 157 -18.81 0.37 -6.76
C GLY A 157 -19.12 0.85 -8.18
N VAL A 158 -18.23 1.67 -8.79
CA VAL A 158 -18.39 2.17 -10.16
C VAL A 158 -18.09 1.07 -11.18
N THR A 159 -17.21 0.14 -10.83
CA THR A 159 -16.81 -0.98 -11.69
C THR A 159 -16.45 -2.20 -10.85
N ASN A 160 -16.45 -3.37 -11.48
CA ASN A 160 -15.97 -4.61 -10.90
C ASN A 160 -14.52 -4.87 -11.35
N TYR A 161 -13.82 -5.69 -10.56
CA TYR A 161 -12.49 -6.15 -10.92
C TYR A 161 -12.54 -7.04 -12.17
N ASP A 162 -11.71 -6.70 -13.16
CA ASP A 162 -11.54 -7.37 -14.44
C ASP A 162 -10.04 -7.65 -14.66
N PRO A 163 -9.59 -8.92 -14.54
CA PRO A 163 -8.18 -9.28 -14.73
C PRO A 163 -7.70 -9.01 -16.16
N TYR A 164 -8.57 -9.13 -17.17
CA TYR A 164 -8.19 -8.93 -18.57
C TYR A 164 -7.95 -7.46 -18.88
N LEU A 165 -8.71 -6.55 -18.26
CA LEU A 165 -8.46 -5.12 -18.36
C LEU A 165 -7.07 -4.78 -17.79
N VAL A 166 -6.74 -5.30 -16.60
CA VAL A 166 -5.44 -5.05 -15.95
C VAL A 166 -4.29 -5.58 -16.81
N GLU A 167 -4.41 -6.80 -17.33
CA GLU A 167 -3.39 -7.40 -18.19
C GLU A 167 -3.20 -6.62 -19.48
N ARG A 168 -4.29 -6.32 -20.20
CA ARG A 168 -4.23 -5.55 -21.45
C ARG A 168 -3.62 -4.17 -21.23
N THR A 169 -4.03 -3.47 -20.19
CA THR A 169 -3.49 -2.13 -19.88
C THR A 169 -2.00 -2.20 -19.54
N LEU A 170 -1.55 -3.21 -18.81
CA LEU A 170 -0.10 -3.39 -18.57
C LEU A 170 0.64 -3.69 -19.88
N ASP A 171 0.11 -4.54 -20.75
CA ASP A 171 0.70 -4.83 -22.07
C ASP A 171 0.81 -3.59 -22.95
N GLU A 172 -0.22 -2.75 -22.98
CA GLU A 172 -0.21 -1.47 -23.70
C GLU A 172 0.85 -0.51 -23.13
N MET A 173 1.01 -0.45 -21.80
CA MET A 173 2.06 0.36 -21.18
C MET A 173 3.47 -0.17 -21.49
N ILE A 174 3.66 -1.49 -21.53
CA ILE A 174 4.96 -2.12 -21.83
C ILE A 174 5.42 -1.88 -23.27
N ARG A 175 4.50 -2.03 -24.24
CA ARG A 175 4.81 -1.82 -25.67
C ARG A 175 5.17 -0.37 -25.98
N GLY A 176 4.82 0.56 -25.10
CA GLY A 176 4.85 1.99 -25.39
C GLY A 176 3.74 2.38 -26.35
N SER A 177 3.46 3.68 -26.44
CA SER A 177 2.60 4.20 -27.49
C SER A 177 3.32 4.09 -28.84
N GLU A 178 3.21 2.93 -29.49
CA GLU A 178 3.45 2.80 -30.93
C GLU A 178 2.46 3.72 -31.65
N ASN A 179 2.96 4.87 -32.12
CA ASN A 179 2.32 5.71 -33.13
C ASN A 179 3.13 5.62 -34.42
#